data_AF-A0A1X1A3F9-F1
#
_entry.id   AF-A0A1X1A3F9-F1
#
_cell.length_a   1.000
_cell.length_b   1.000
_cell.length_c   1.000
_cell.angle_alpha   90.00
_cell.angle_beta   90.00
_cell.angle_gamma   90.00
#
_symmetry.space_group_name_H-M   'P 1'
#
loop_
_entity.id
_entity.type
_entity.pdbx_description
1 polymer ?
#
loop_
_entity_poly.entity_id
_entity_poly.type
_entity_poly.pdbx_seq_one_letter_code
_entity_poly.pdbx_strand_id
1 'polypeptide(L)'
;MKESFVQLKALNSSRVKDLIDNKKMLYSYIFGEALNYTIQHYETHKDSSLMLVLISLFTDRNCKLLVVEYLGERLGVKCSVKDDVMKICKSDRVANPKASLKVRLEQFAANGFKVDLPKKINTSVKKEKKSLPKKVDMLDSWARLPGSYGSGKRS
;
A
#
# COMPACT_ATOMS: atom_id res chain seq x y z
N MET A 1 21.76 -12.95 14.75
CA MET A 1 21.17 -11.83 13.96
C MET A 1 21.67 -11.81 12.52
N LYS A 2 22.94 -11.46 12.24
CA LYS A 2 23.46 -11.43 10.85
C LYS A 2 23.55 -12.82 10.19
N GLU A 3 23.86 -13.85 10.96
CA GLU A 3 23.97 -15.24 10.48
C GLU A 3 22.64 -15.77 9.92
N SER A 4 21.53 -15.50 10.60
CA SER A 4 20.17 -15.86 10.18
C SER A 4 19.83 -15.25 8.81
N PHE A 5 20.27 -14.00 8.57
CA PHE A 5 20.14 -13.36 7.25
C PHE A 5 21.02 -14.03 6.19
N VAL A 6 22.26 -14.40 6.52
CA VAL A 6 23.17 -15.08 5.57
C VAL A 6 22.61 -16.44 5.17
N GLN A 7 22.05 -17.20 6.10
CA GLN A 7 21.40 -18.49 5.83
C GLN A 7 20.21 -18.33 4.88
N LEU A 8 19.33 -17.36 5.14
CA LEU A 8 18.20 -17.08 4.26
C LEU A 8 18.66 -16.57 2.89
N LYS A 9 19.70 -15.74 2.83
CA LYS A 9 20.28 -15.28 1.56
C LYS A 9 20.81 -16.46 0.73
N ALA A 10 21.51 -17.40 1.36
CA ALA A 10 22.01 -18.60 0.70
C ALA A 10 20.86 -19.50 0.19
N LEU A 11 19.76 -19.55 0.94
CA LEU A 11 18.55 -20.27 0.56
C LEU A 11 17.90 -19.70 -0.71
N ASN A 12 18.00 -18.39 -0.94
CA ASN A 12 17.53 -17.74 -2.16
C ASN A 12 18.25 -18.23 -3.42
N SER A 13 19.53 -18.57 -3.31
CA SER A 13 20.34 -19.13 -4.41
C SER A 13 20.21 -20.65 -4.55
N SER A 14 19.51 -21.31 -3.63
CA SER A 14 19.38 -22.76 -3.63
C SER A 14 18.23 -23.22 -4.54
N ARG A 15 18.40 -24.39 -5.18
CA ARG A 15 17.32 -25.05 -5.95
C ARG A 15 16.17 -25.55 -5.06
N VAL A 16 16.37 -25.57 -3.74
CA VAL A 16 15.39 -26.05 -2.76
C VAL A 16 14.36 -24.96 -2.43
N LYS A 17 14.60 -23.71 -2.85
CA LYS A 17 13.72 -22.56 -2.57
C LYS A 17 12.25 -22.84 -2.89
N ASP A 18 11.99 -23.41 -4.06
CA ASP A 18 10.61 -23.65 -4.53
C ASP A 18 9.91 -24.78 -3.79
N LEU A 19 10.67 -25.61 -3.06
CA LEU A 19 10.16 -26.72 -2.25
C LEU A 19 9.80 -26.29 -0.82
N ILE A 20 10.13 -25.06 -0.42
CA ILE A 20 9.91 -24.57 0.93
C ILE A 20 8.52 -23.96 1.05
N ASP A 21 7.80 -24.39 2.08
CA ASP A 21 6.52 -23.80 2.44
C ASP A 21 6.71 -22.36 2.95
N ASN A 22 6.28 -21.39 2.13
CA ASN A 22 6.37 -19.97 2.43
C ASN A 22 5.70 -19.60 3.77
N LYS A 23 4.62 -20.29 4.15
CA LYS A 23 3.91 -20.02 5.40
C LYS A 23 4.76 -20.41 6.59
N LYS A 24 5.37 -21.60 6.56
CA LYS A 24 6.28 -22.05 7.62
C LYS A 24 7.50 -21.15 7.73
N MET A 25 7.99 -20.64 6.59
CA MET A 25 9.10 -19.70 6.58
C MET A 25 8.75 -18.37 7.26
N LEU A 26 7.54 -17.83 7.05
CA LEU A 26 7.05 -16.63 7.74
C LEU A 26 6.99 -16.79 9.26
N TYR A 27 6.53 -17.94 9.77
CA TYR A 27 6.45 -18.21 11.22
C TYR A 27 7.80 -18.61 11.83
N SER A 28 8.83 -18.84 11.01
CA SER A 28 10.12 -19.30 11.52
C SER A 28 10.82 -18.22 12.33
N TYR A 29 11.47 -18.65 13.42
CA TYR A 29 12.28 -17.76 14.25
C TYR A 29 13.43 -17.11 13.47
N ILE A 30 14.06 -17.88 12.58
CA ILE A 30 15.17 -17.47 11.71
C ILE A 30 14.75 -16.28 10.83
N PHE A 31 13.54 -16.32 10.27
CA PHE A 31 12.98 -15.21 9.51
C PHE A 31 12.77 -13.97 10.38
N GLY A 32 12.22 -14.13 11.58
CA GLY A 32 12.04 -13.02 12.53
C GLY A 32 13.35 -12.31 12.88
N GLU A 33 14.41 -13.08 13.16
CA GLU A 33 15.74 -12.51 13.44
C GLU A 33 16.34 -11.79 12.23
N ALA A 34 16.26 -12.40 11.05
CA ALA A 34 16.78 -11.80 9.83
C ALA A 34 16.04 -10.52 9.48
N LEU A 35 14.72 -10.51 9.67
CA LEU A 35 13.89 -9.34 9.42
C LEU A 35 14.27 -8.20 10.37
N ASN A 36 14.44 -8.46 11.67
CA ASN A 36 14.91 -7.47 12.64
C ASN A 36 16.28 -6.90 12.25
N TYR A 37 17.20 -7.74 11.80
CA TYR A 37 18.51 -7.30 11.30
C TYR A 37 18.36 -6.37 10.08
N THR A 38 17.49 -6.68 9.13
CA THR A 38 17.27 -5.80 7.97
C THR A 38 16.61 -4.47 8.34
N ILE A 39 15.67 -4.47 9.30
CA ILE A 39 15.07 -3.24 9.83
C ILE A 39 16.14 -2.35 10.44
N GLN A 40 16.97 -2.92 11.34
CA GLN A 40 18.05 -2.18 11.98
C GLN A 40 19.02 -1.58 10.96
N HIS A 41 19.41 -2.37 9.95
CA HIS A 41 20.29 -1.91 8.88
C HIS A 41 19.68 -0.76 8.07
N TYR A 42 18.37 -0.80 7.81
CA TYR A 42 17.68 0.30 7.12
C TYR A 42 17.58 1.55 8.00
N GLU A 43 17.32 1.39 9.30
CA GLU A 43 17.27 2.53 10.22
C GLU A 43 18.62 3.24 10.32
N THR A 44 19.74 2.49 10.31
CA THR A 44 21.09 3.06 10.40
C THR A 44 21.60 3.61 9.07
N HIS A 45 21.46 2.86 7.97
CA HIS A 45 22.09 3.18 6.69
C HIS A 45 21.11 3.72 5.63
N LYS A 46 19.80 3.66 5.88
CA LYS A 46 18.73 3.98 4.91
C LYS A 46 18.82 3.18 3.61
N ASP A 47 19.53 2.06 3.64
CA ASP A 47 19.66 1.14 2.52
C ASP A 47 18.62 0.02 2.60
N SER A 48 17.86 -0.13 1.52
CA SER A 48 16.76 -1.08 1.37
C SER A 48 17.16 -2.37 0.66
N SER A 49 18.43 -2.48 0.21
CA SER A 49 18.95 -3.63 -0.52
C SER A 49 18.69 -4.96 0.19
N LEU A 50 18.98 -5.04 1.49
CA LEU A 50 18.81 -6.27 2.29
C LEU A 50 17.33 -6.64 2.48
N MET A 51 16.44 -5.65 2.56
CA MET A 51 14.99 -5.91 2.64
C MET A 51 14.48 -6.53 1.35
N LEU A 52 14.92 -6.02 0.20
CA LEU A 52 14.56 -6.58 -1.11
C LEU A 52 14.99 -8.05 -1.23
N VAL A 53 16.18 -8.39 -0.73
CA VAL A 53 16.66 -9.77 -0.68
C VAL A 53 15.72 -10.65 0.15
N LEU A 54 15.35 -10.23 1.36
CA LEU A 54 14.42 -11.00 2.19
C LEU A 54 13.06 -11.19 1.55
N ILE A 55 12.49 -10.15 0.94
CA ILE A 55 11.16 -10.27 0.37
C ILE A 55 11.18 -11.14 -0.89
N SER A 56 12.29 -11.14 -1.64
CA SER A 56 12.47 -12.01 -2.81
C SER A 56 12.50 -13.51 -2.49
N LEU A 57 12.64 -13.89 -1.21
CA LEU A 57 12.60 -15.29 -0.77
C LEU A 57 11.24 -15.93 -0.97
N PHE A 58 10.17 -15.18 -0.77
CA PHE A 58 8.82 -15.70 -0.91
C PHE A 58 8.50 -15.87 -2.39
N THR A 59 7.88 -16.98 -2.76
CA THR A 59 7.29 -17.14 -4.10
C THR A 59 5.83 -16.68 -4.07
N ASP A 60 5.12 -16.95 -2.98
CA ASP A 60 3.72 -16.57 -2.79
C ASP A 60 3.51 -15.05 -2.71
N ARG A 61 2.60 -14.55 -3.55
CA ARG A 61 2.22 -13.13 -3.59
C ARG A 61 1.63 -12.64 -2.26
N ASN A 62 0.79 -13.44 -1.60
CA ASN A 62 0.16 -13.02 -0.34
C ASN A 62 1.21 -12.88 0.78
N CYS A 63 2.15 -13.81 0.85
CA CYS A 63 3.26 -13.77 1.82
C CYS A 63 4.15 -12.55 1.56
N LYS A 64 4.51 -12.29 0.29
CA LYS A 64 5.22 -11.07 -0.12
C LYS A 64 4.48 -9.81 0.35
N LEU A 65 3.19 -9.70 0.04
CA LEU A 65 2.39 -8.53 0.37
C LEU A 65 2.29 -8.29 1.88
N LEU A 66 2.13 -9.35 2.67
CA LEU A 66 2.10 -9.22 4.14
C LEU A 66 3.38 -8.61 4.69
N VAL A 67 4.54 -9.13 4.26
CA VAL A 67 5.85 -8.64 4.71
C VAL A 67 6.06 -7.20 4.24
N VAL A 68 5.68 -6.91 3.00
CA VAL A 68 5.75 -5.58 2.41
C VAL A 68 4.92 -4.56 3.18
N GLU A 69 3.68 -4.88 3.50
CA GLU A 69 2.82 -3.99 4.27
C GLU A 69 3.31 -3.82 5.70
N TYR A 70 3.77 -4.90 6.34
CA TYR A 70 4.37 -4.83 7.67
C TYR A 70 5.58 -3.88 7.69
N LEU A 71 6.51 -4.04 6.74
CA LEU A 71 7.67 -3.16 6.62
C LEU A 71 7.24 -1.71 6.31
N GLY A 72 6.22 -1.53 5.48
CA GLY A 72 5.66 -0.22 5.17
C GLY A 72 5.06 0.49 6.39
N GLU A 73 4.35 -0.23 7.26
CA GLU A 73 3.85 0.30 8.53
C GLU A 73 4.96 0.56 9.54
N ARG A 74 5.89 -0.38 9.67
CA ARG A 74 6.98 -0.32 10.64
C ARG A 74 7.90 0.88 10.37
N LEU A 75 8.25 1.09 9.10
CA LEU A 75 9.26 2.05 8.68
C LEU A 75 8.67 3.33 8.09
N GLY A 76 7.36 3.38 7.83
CA GLY A 76 6.72 4.52 7.17
C GLY A 76 7.09 4.63 5.69
N VAL A 77 7.26 3.49 5.01
CA VAL A 77 7.79 3.44 3.63
C VAL A 77 6.73 2.92 2.66
N LYS A 78 6.73 3.45 1.44
CA LYS A 78 5.83 3.01 0.36
C LYS A 78 6.54 1.96 -0.45
N CYS A 79 6.17 0.72 -0.18
CA CYS A 79 6.62 -0.42 -0.94
C CYS A 79 5.62 -0.70 -2.06
N SER A 80 6.10 -0.78 -3.30
CA SER A 80 5.31 -1.11 -4.47
C SER A 80 5.88 -2.34 -5.15
N VAL A 81 5.03 -3.32 -5.43
CA VAL A 81 5.37 -4.48 -6.27
C VAL A 81 4.81 -4.18 -7.66
N LYS A 82 5.70 -3.96 -8.64
CA LYS A 82 5.32 -3.83 -10.06
C LYS A 82 6.14 -4.83 -10.86
N ASP A 83 5.48 -5.68 -11.64
CA ASP A 83 6.12 -6.63 -12.56
C ASP A 83 7.22 -7.48 -11.89
N ASP A 84 6.89 -8.05 -10.72
CA ASP A 84 7.80 -8.78 -9.82
C ASP A 84 9.03 -8.02 -9.28
N VAL A 85 9.19 -6.77 -9.68
CA VAL A 85 10.20 -5.86 -9.14
C VAL A 85 9.61 -5.08 -7.97
N MET A 86 10.23 -5.24 -6.80
CA MET A 86 9.89 -4.45 -5.62
C MET A 86 10.66 -3.14 -5.61
N LYS A 87 9.94 -2.05 -5.38
CA LYS A 87 10.51 -0.71 -5.17
C LYS A 87 10.07 -0.19 -3.81
N ILE A 88 11.05 0.24 -3.03
CA ILE A 88 10.86 0.81 -1.70
C ILE A 88 11.13 2.31 -1.82
N CYS A 89 10.09 3.12 -1.71
CA CYS A 89 10.16 4.58 -1.81
C CYS A 89 9.75 5.22 -0.49
N LYS A 90 10.38 6.33 -0.11
CA LYS A 90 9.95 7.13 1.05
C LYS A 90 8.48 7.52 0.90
N SER A 91 7.75 7.52 2.00
CA SER A 91 6.32 7.83 2.01
C SER A 91 5.98 8.79 3.13
N ASP A 92 4.82 9.44 2.99
CA ASP A 92 4.29 10.35 4.01
C ASP A 92 3.63 9.59 5.19
N ARG A 93 3.70 8.25 5.21
CA ARG A 93 3.17 7.46 6.32
C ARG A 93 4.08 7.58 7.52
N VAL A 94 3.47 7.81 8.68
CA VAL A 94 4.18 7.83 9.97
C VAL A 94 4.66 6.42 10.30
N ALA A 95 5.96 6.28 10.56
CA ALA A 95 6.56 5.02 10.98
C ALA A 95 5.99 4.58 12.35
N ASN A 96 5.61 3.31 12.47
CA ASN A 96 5.12 2.74 13.73
C ASN A 96 6.16 1.76 14.33
N PRO A 97 7.04 2.23 15.24
CA PRO A 97 8.07 1.40 15.87
C PRO A 97 7.51 0.44 16.94
N LYS A 98 6.18 0.36 17.11
CA LYS A 98 5.54 -0.66 17.96
C LYS A 98 4.81 -1.73 17.14
N ALA A 99 4.83 -1.65 15.81
CA ALA A 99 4.21 -2.65 14.95
C ALA A 99 4.84 -4.04 15.18
N SER A 100 4.01 -4.99 15.60
CA SER A 100 4.37 -6.38 15.86
C SER A 100 4.05 -7.26 14.65
N LEU A 101 5.07 -7.98 14.15
CA LEU A 101 4.89 -8.93 13.06
C LEU A 101 3.98 -10.10 13.49
N LYS A 102 4.06 -10.52 14.76
CA LYS A 102 3.26 -11.63 15.31
C LYS A 102 1.76 -11.36 15.22
N VAL A 103 1.34 -10.15 15.60
CA VAL A 103 -0.08 -9.74 15.55
C VAL A 103 -0.61 -9.76 14.12
N ARG A 104 0.18 -9.29 13.15
CA ARG A 104 -0.19 -9.35 11.73
C ARG A 104 -0.22 -10.78 11.18
N LEU A 105 0.67 -11.66 11.63
CA LEU A 105 0.64 -13.07 11.25
C LEU A 105 -0.58 -13.81 11.83
N GLU A 106 -1.01 -13.49 13.05
CA GLU A 106 -2.21 -14.05 13.66
C GLU A 106 -3.47 -13.63 12.88
N GLN A 107 -3.57 -12.35 12.51
CA GLN A 107 -4.65 -11.84 11.65
C GLN A 107 -4.63 -12.50 10.26
N PHE A 108 -3.44 -12.73 9.70
CA PHE A 108 -3.32 -13.40 8.40
C PHE A 108 -3.71 -14.89 8.46
N ALA A 109 -3.39 -15.59 9.54
CA ALA A 109 -3.87 -16.95 9.78
C ALA A 109 -5.38 -16.98 9.93
N ALA A 110 -5.95 -16.05 10.71
CA ALA A 110 -7.40 -15.93 10.89
C ALA A 110 -8.14 -15.68 9.57
N ASN A 111 -7.52 -14.92 8.65
CA ASN A 111 -8.09 -14.61 7.33
C ASN A 111 -7.79 -15.69 6.27
N GLY A 112 -7.31 -16.88 6.68
CA GLY A 112 -7.06 -18.00 5.78
C GLY A 112 -5.90 -17.75 4.80
N PHE A 113 -4.86 -17.01 5.21
CA PHE A 113 -3.69 -16.67 4.40
C PHE A 113 -4.00 -15.81 3.16
N LYS A 114 -5.06 -15.01 3.25
CA LYS A 114 -5.40 -13.99 2.27
C LYS A 114 -5.07 -12.63 2.87
N VAL A 115 -4.36 -11.80 2.11
CA VAL A 115 -4.17 -10.41 2.49
C VAL A 115 -5.44 -9.68 2.06
N ASP A 116 -6.18 -9.17 3.05
CA ASP A 116 -7.20 -8.16 2.79
C ASP A 116 -6.48 -6.87 2.43
N LEU A 117 -6.02 -6.79 1.18
CA LEU A 117 -5.62 -5.53 0.61
C LEU A 117 -6.83 -4.61 0.82
N PRO A 118 -6.67 -3.42 1.43
CA PRO A 118 -7.73 -2.44 1.33
C PRO A 118 -7.99 -2.31 -0.15
N LYS A 119 -9.17 -2.78 -0.61
CA LYS A 119 -9.66 -2.53 -1.96
C LYS A 119 -9.34 -1.07 -2.15
N LYS A 120 -8.47 -0.75 -3.13
CA LYS A 120 -8.17 0.64 -3.47
C LYS A 120 -9.53 1.30 -3.43
N ILE A 121 -9.75 2.16 -2.43
CA ILE A 121 -10.85 3.09 -2.53
C ILE A 121 -10.45 3.78 -3.81
N ASN A 122 -11.16 3.44 -4.89
CA ASN A 122 -11.03 4.14 -6.13
C ASN A 122 -11.43 5.54 -5.72
N THR A 123 -10.45 6.35 -5.35
CA THR A 123 -10.51 7.79 -5.42
C THR A 123 -10.50 8.15 -6.92
N SER A 124 -11.34 7.49 -7.72
CA SER A 124 -12.34 8.23 -8.44
C SER A 124 -13.23 8.91 -7.39
N VAL A 125 -12.67 9.93 -6.73
CA VAL A 125 -13.40 11.19 -6.67
C VAL A 125 -13.76 11.38 -8.14
N LYS A 126 -15.01 11.05 -8.49
CA LYS A 126 -15.62 11.59 -9.69
C LYS A 126 -15.29 13.07 -9.56
N LYS A 127 -14.34 13.57 -10.35
CA LYS A 127 -14.31 15.00 -10.63
C LYS A 127 -15.72 15.21 -11.14
N GLU A 128 -16.58 15.76 -10.28
CA GLU A 128 -17.85 16.29 -10.72
C GLU A 128 -17.47 17.20 -11.87
N LYS A 129 -17.76 16.74 -13.08
CA LYS A 129 -17.73 17.60 -14.24
C LYS A 129 -18.63 18.74 -13.82
N LYS A 130 -18.04 19.92 -13.53
CA LYS A 130 -18.82 21.15 -13.41
C LYS A 130 -19.69 21.15 -14.65
N SER A 131 -20.99 20.90 -14.46
CA SER A 131 -21.95 20.97 -15.54
C SER A 131 -21.79 22.39 -16.06
N LEU A 132 -21.42 22.53 -17.33
CA LEU A 132 -21.60 23.82 -17.99
C LEU A 132 -23.07 24.22 -17.74
N PRO A 133 -23.37 25.47 -17.36
CA PRO A 133 -24.74 25.89 -17.18
C PRO A 133 -25.48 25.56 -18.49
N LYS A 134 -26.48 24.69 -18.39
CA LYS A 134 -27.37 24.37 -19.50
C LYS A 134 -27.87 25.71 -20.03
N LYS A 135 -27.77 25.95 -21.35
CA LYS A 135 -28.48 27.06 -22.00
C LYS A 135 -29.96 26.88 -21.64
N VAL A 136 -30.43 27.66 -20.68
CA VAL A 136 -31.84 27.74 -20.35
C VAL A 136 -32.47 28.46 -21.52
N ASP A 137 -33.38 27.77 -22.20
CA ASP A 137 -34.17 28.37 -23.26
C ASP A 137 -34.98 29.51 -22.64
N MET A 138 -34.73 30.75 -23.09
CA MET A 138 -35.24 31.99 -22.48
C MET A 138 -36.76 32.16 -22.60
N LEU A 139 -37.45 31.15 -23.14
CA LEU A 139 -38.88 31.09 -23.37
C LEU A 139 -39.62 30.21 -22.34
N ASP A 140 -38.92 29.32 -21.62
CA ASP A 140 -39.53 28.39 -20.64
C ASP A 140 -39.35 28.80 -19.17
N SER A 141 -38.88 30.01 -18.92
CA SER A 141 -38.79 30.54 -17.55
C SER A 141 -40.15 31.06 -17.08
N TRP A 142 -40.75 30.41 -16.09
CA TRP A 142 -41.99 30.82 -15.37
C TRP A 142 -41.90 32.19 -14.65
N ALA A 143 -40.83 32.95 -14.87
CA ALA A 143 -40.58 34.26 -14.26
C ALA A 143 -40.94 35.45 -15.16
N ARG A 144 -41.62 35.24 -16.29
CA ARG A 144 -42.29 36.32 -17.03
C ARG A 144 -43.78 36.34 -16.72
N LEU A 145 -44.13 36.99 -15.61
CA LEU A 145 -45.49 37.46 -15.41
C LEU A 145 -45.77 38.55 -16.46
N PRO A 146 -46.79 38.39 -17.32
CA PRO A 146 -47.19 39.41 -18.27
C PRO A 146 -48.06 40.45 -17.56
N GLY A 147 -47.54 41.67 -17.44
CA GLY A 147 -48.17 42.79 -16.74
C GLY A 147 -47.24 43.28 -15.63
N SER A 148 -46.76 44.51 -15.62
CA SER A 148 -47.36 45.74 -16.08
C SER A 148 -46.26 46.71 -16.48
N TYR A 149 -46.47 47.32 -17.64
CA TYR A 149 -45.82 48.51 -18.16
C TYR A 149 -45.74 49.63 -17.11
N GLY A 150 -44.69 50.46 -17.17
CA GLY A 150 -44.71 51.75 -16.47
C GLY A 150 -43.35 52.41 -16.25
N SER A 151 -42.89 53.15 -17.27
CA SER A 151 -42.02 54.34 -17.23
C SER A 151 -40.71 54.26 -16.42
N GLY A 152 -39.53 54.44 -17.00
CA GLY A 152 -39.21 55.58 -17.86
C GLY A 152 -38.00 56.28 -17.24
N LYS A 153 -36.91 56.37 -18.01
CA LYS A 153 -35.70 57.12 -17.67
C LYS A 153 -36.03 58.50 -17.09
N ARG A 154 -35.34 58.91 -16.03
CA ARG A 154 -34.72 60.24 -15.92
C ARG A 154 -33.43 60.14 -15.10
N SER A 155 -32.38 60.72 -15.69
CA SER A 155 -31.20 61.36 -15.08
C SER A 155 -30.68 60.83 -13.75
#